data_AF-A0A967WHB8-F1
#
_entry.id   AF-A0A967WHB8-F1
#
_cell.length_a   1.000
_cell.length_b   1.000
_cell.length_c   1.000
_cell.angle_alpha   90.00
_cell.angle_beta   90.00
_cell.angle_gamma   90.00
#
_symmetry.space_group_name_H-M   'P 1'
#
loop_
_entity.id
_entity.type
_entity.pdbx_description
1 polymer ?
#
loop_
_entity_poly.entity_id
_entity_poly.type
_entity_poly.pdbx_seq_one_letter_code
_entity_poly.pdbx_strand_id
1 'polypeptide(L)'
;MLMRGIRQGTQGEFQAACETLENVFDLAELAEKPWDIAVAHHAMGWLLAELGEFASALEHAERAIDLYAPQSHDTIAVRIGIDPGVQCRTTAARTLWFLGYPERALKRGQESLARAG
;
A
#
# COMPACT_ATOMS: atom_id res chain seq x y z
N MET A 1 -3.36 -1.74 15.43
CA MET A 1 -4.40 -1.02 14.66
C MET A 1 -4.31 -1.34 13.18
N LEU A 2 -3.14 -1.22 12.54
CA LEU A 2 -2.93 -1.61 11.13
C LEU A 2 -3.51 -3.00 10.72
N MET A 3 -3.13 -4.08 11.40
CA MET A 3 -3.61 -5.44 11.08
C MET A 3 -5.13 -5.60 11.25
N ARG A 4 -5.76 -4.76 12.08
CA ARG A 4 -7.21 -4.74 12.23
C ARG A 4 -7.85 -4.08 11.01
N GLY A 5 -7.35 -2.93 10.58
CA GLY A 5 -7.85 -2.23 9.38
C GLY A 5 -7.75 -3.10 8.13
N ILE A 6 -6.60 -3.76 7.92
CA ILE A 6 -6.43 -4.71 6.80
C ILE A 6 -7.44 -5.86 6.88
N ARG A 7 -7.62 -6.45 8.07
CA ARG A 7 -8.58 -7.55 8.27
C ARG A 7 -10.01 -7.12 7.97
N GLN A 8 -10.42 -5.95 8.45
CA GLN A 8 -11.74 -5.37 8.18
C GLN A 8 -11.97 -5.21 6.67
N GLY A 9 -10.96 -4.68 5.95
CA GLY A 9 -11.00 -4.58 4.49
C GLY A 9 -11.19 -5.95 3.81
N THR A 10 -10.46 -6.98 4.25
CA THR A 10 -10.60 -8.33 3.68
C THR A 10 -11.95 -8.98 3.99
N GLN A 11 -12.65 -8.50 5.03
CA GLN A 11 -13.98 -8.95 5.42
C GLN A 11 -15.10 -8.13 4.74
N GLY A 12 -14.75 -7.13 3.92
CA GLY A 12 -15.70 -6.22 3.28
C GLY A 12 -16.24 -5.13 4.21
N GLU A 13 -15.71 -4.99 5.42
CA GLU A 13 -16.04 -3.92 6.37
C GLU A 13 -15.31 -2.61 6.00
N PHE A 14 -15.48 -2.16 4.77
CA PHE A 14 -14.63 -1.12 4.18
C PHE A 14 -14.68 0.22 4.93
N GLN A 15 -15.86 0.62 5.43
CA GLN A 15 -15.99 1.85 6.21
C GLN A 15 -15.18 1.78 7.52
N ALA A 16 -15.30 0.66 8.25
CA ALA A 16 -14.54 0.45 9.48
C ALA A 16 -13.03 0.31 9.21
N ALA A 17 -12.68 -0.23 8.05
CA ALA A 17 -11.30 -0.28 7.58
C ALA A 17 -10.74 1.12 7.31
N CYS A 18 -11.49 1.99 6.61
CA CYS A 18 -11.10 3.38 6.36
C CYS A 18 -10.83 4.12 7.67
N GLU A 19 -11.80 4.14 8.59
CA GLU A 19 -11.66 4.81 9.89
C GLU A 19 -10.43 4.29 10.66
N THR A 20 -10.21 2.97 10.66
CA THR A 20 -9.07 2.37 11.36
C THR A 20 -7.74 2.73 10.69
N LEU A 21 -7.68 2.82 9.37
CA LEU A 21 -6.47 3.15 8.63
C LEU A 21 -6.17 4.65 8.62
N GLU A 22 -7.18 5.53 8.66
CA GLU A 22 -7.02 6.97 8.90
C GLU A 22 -6.35 7.21 10.26
N ASN A 23 -6.83 6.56 11.32
CA ASN A 23 -6.17 6.64 12.63
C ASN A 23 -4.73 6.12 12.60
N VAL A 24 -4.43 5.10 11.79
CA VAL A 24 -3.05 4.62 11.59
C VAL A 24 -2.21 5.68 10.86
N PHE A 25 -2.79 6.39 9.91
CA PHE A 25 -2.14 7.46 9.18
C PHE A 25 -1.79 8.63 10.10
N ASP A 26 -2.74 9.12 10.90
CA ASP A 26 -2.51 10.20 11.88
C ASP A 26 -1.36 9.86 12.85
N LEU A 27 -1.33 8.61 13.33
CA LEU A 27 -0.27 8.13 14.20
C LEU A 27 1.08 8.02 13.48
N ALA A 28 1.08 7.62 12.21
CA ALA A 28 2.29 7.52 11.40
C ALA A 28 2.87 8.92 11.10
N GLU A 29 2.02 9.90 10.82
CA GLU A 29 2.45 11.30 10.64
C GLU A 29 3.04 11.85 11.93
N LEU A 30 2.39 11.62 13.09
CA LEU A 30 2.92 12.06 14.39
C LEU A 30 4.26 11.41 14.75
N ALA A 31 4.48 10.16 14.31
CA ALA A 31 5.72 9.45 14.57
C ALA A 31 6.90 9.94 13.70
N GLU A 32 6.62 10.65 12.60
CA GLU A 32 7.59 11.19 11.63
C GLU A 32 8.61 10.16 11.10
N LYS A 33 8.28 8.86 11.17
CA LYS A 33 9.13 7.79 10.67
C LYS A 33 8.75 7.48 9.23
N PRO A 34 9.66 7.65 8.25
CA PRO A 34 9.36 7.41 6.84
C PRO A 34 8.75 6.03 6.56
N TRP A 35 9.16 5.01 7.33
CA TRP A 35 8.62 3.66 7.23
C TRP A 35 7.16 3.55 7.69
N ASP A 36 6.81 4.12 8.83
CA ASP A 36 5.44 4.05 9.36
C ASP A 36 4.47 4.76 8.40
N ILE A 37 4.91 5.88 7.82
CA ILE A 37 4.18 6.63 6.80
C ILE A 37 4.03 5.79 5.51
N ALA A 38 5.10 5.11 5.06
CA ALA A 38 5.05 4.22 3.91
C ALA A 38 4.03 3.08 4.08
N VAL A 39 4.00 2.46 5.26
CA VAL A 39 3.07 1.36 5.58
C VAL A 39 1.63 1.84 5.65
N ALA A 40 1.38 3.04 6.19
CA ALA A 40 0.06 3.64 6.21
C ALA A 40 -0.44 3.95 4.77
N HIS A 41 0.40 4.54 3.93
CA HIS A 41 0.09 4.75 2.51
C HIS A 41 -0.18 3.43 1.78
N HIS A 42 0.63 2.40 2.03
CA HIS A 42 0.41 1.07 1.45
C HIS A 42 -0.99 0.52 1.79
N ALA A 43 -1.37 0.53 3.06
CA ALA A 43 -2.65 -0.01 3.51
C ALA A 43 -3.84 0.78 2.92
N MET A 44 -3.74 2.12 2.87
CA MET A 44 -4.76 2.95 2.23
C MET A 44 -4.84 2.73 0.72
N GLY A 45 -3.70 2.65 0.03
CA GLY A 45 -3.67 2.40 -1.40
C GLY A 45 -4.31 1.06 -1.76
N TRP A 46 -4.08 0.02 -0.95
CA TRP A 46 -4.76 -1.26 -1.11
C TRP A 46 -6.28 -1.14 -0.89
N LEU A 47 -6.71 -0.55 0.24
CA LEU A 47 -8.13 -0.43 0.58
C LEU A 47 -8.91 0.36 -0.48
N LEU A 48 -8.36 1.50 -0.93
CA LEU A 48 -8.96 2.33 -1.98
C LEU A 48 -9.06 1.59 -3.31
N ALA A 49 -8.07 0.75 -3.65
CA ALA A 49 -8.14 -0.07 -4.84
C ALA A 49 -9.22 -1.16 -4.76
N GLU A 50 -9.48 -1.73 -3.57
CA GLU A 50 -10.61 -2.66 -3.36
C GLU A 50 -11.97 -1.93 -3.44
N LEU A 51 -12.01 -0.65 -3.07
CA LEU A 51 -13.19 0.21 -3.20
C LEU A 51 -13.42 0.75 -4.62
N GLY A 52 -12.48 0.55 -5.55
CA GLY A 52 -12.55 1.09 -6.92
C GLY A 52 -12.13 2.56 -7.04
N GLU A 53 -11.63 3.17 -5.96
CA GLU A 53 -11.11 4.54 -5.91
C GLU A 53 -9.69 4.59 -6.50
N PHE A 54 -9.58 4.28 -7.78
CA PHE A 54 -8.30 3.98 -8.41
C PHE A 54 -7.34 5.17 -8.47
N ALA A 55 -7.83 6.40 -8.70
CA ALA A 55 -6.93 7.56 -8.73
C ALA A 55 -6.22 7.76 -7.38
N SER A 56 -7.00 7.81 -6.29
CA SER A 56 -6.48 7.93 -4.93
C SER A 56 -5.60 6.73 -4.54
N ALA A 57 -6.01 5.51 -4.91
CA ALA A 57 -5.22 4.32 -4.67
C ALA A 57 -3.82 4.40 -5.30
N LEU A 58 -3.71 4.97 -6.51
CA LEU A 58 -2.44 5.13 -7.21
C LEU A 58 -1.53 6.12 -6.49
N GLU A 59 -2.07 7.27 -6.05
CA GLU A 59 -1.32 8.28 -5.31
C GLU A 59 -0.71 7.70 -4.03
N HIS A 60 -1.53 6.98 -3.25
CA HIS A 60 -1.06 6.30 -2.05
C HIS A 60 0.00 5.23 -2.35
N ALA A 61 -0.21 4.42 -3.40
CA ALA A 61 0.74 3.39 -3.78
C ALA A 61 2.09 3.99 -4.24
N GLU A 62 2.08 5.07 -5.02
CA GLU A 62 3.30 5.77 -5.45
C GLU A 62 4.03 6.40 -4.27
N ARG A 63 3.30 7.04 -3.35
CA ARG A 63 3.90 7.62 -2.15
C ARG A 63 4.56 6.57 -1.25
N ALA A 64 3.92 5.42 -1.09
CA ALA A 64 4.50 4.30 -0.36
C ALA A 64 5.78 3.77 -1.05
N ILE A 65 5.81 3.69 -2.38
CA ILE A 65 6.99 3.28 -3.15
C ILE A 65 8.17 4.23 -2.95
N ASP A 66 7.91 5.54 -2.95
CA ASP A 66 8.94 6.58 -2.79
C ASP A 66 9.54 6.59 -1.38
N LEU A 67 8.70 6.36 -0.36
CA LEU A 67 9.11 6.31 1.04
C LEU A 67 9.75 4.98 1.43
N TYR A 68 9.55 3.92 0.63
CA TYR A 68 10.06 2.59 0.91
C TYR A 68 11.59 2.50 0.73
N ALA A 69 12.32 2.44 1.85
CA ALA A 69 13.76 2.16 1.88
C ALA A 69 14.03 0.67 2.16
N PRO A 70 14.53 -0.14 1.19
CA PRO A 70 14.75 -1.58 1.37
C PRO A 70 15.79 -1.94 2.44
N GLN A 71 16.66 -1.00 2.81
CA GLN A 71 17.80 -1.24 3.70
C GLN A 71 17.42 -1.19 5.19
N SER A 72 16.25 -0.65 5.51
CA SER A 72 15.70 -0.62 6.86
C SER A 72 15.03 -1.96 7.15
N HIS A 73 15.86 -2.95 7.51
CA HIS A 73 15.42 -4.29 7.94
C HIS A 73 14.58 -4.19 9.22
N ASP A 74 13.30 -3.86 9.12
CA ASP A 74 12.40 -3.86 10.27
C ASP A 74 11.34 -4.96 10.15
N THR A 75 11.55 -5.97 11.00
CA THR A 75 10.67 -6.96 11.66
C THR A 75 9.20 -7.13 11.26
N ILE A 76 8.50 -6.13 10.71
CA ILE A 76 7.12 -6.25 10.22
C ILE A 76 7.07 -7.00 8.89
N ALA A 77 7.89 -6.69 7.88
CA ALA A 77 7.89 -7.45 6.61
C ALA A 77 8.11 -8.96 6.85
N VAL A 78 8.96 -9.30 7.84
CA VAL A 78 9.16 -10.67 8.34
C VAL A 78 7.93 -11.20 9.10
N ARG A 79 7.22 -10.36 9.86
CA ARG A 79 5.99 -10.72 10.62
C ARG A 79 4.74 -10.90 9.76
N ILE A 80 4.60 -10.16 8.66
CA ILE A 80 3.46 -10.24 7.74
C ILE A 80 3.75 -11.09 6.50
N GLY A 81 5.01 -11.48 6.27
CA GLY A 81 5.40 -12.34 5.14
C GLY A 81 5.25 -11.68 3.78
N ILE A 82 5.15 -10.35 3.73
CA ILE A 82 4.86 -9.57 2.54
C ILE A 82 5.87 -8.43 2.50
N ASP A 83 6.59 -8.29 1.39
CA ASP A 83 7.39 -7.11 1.09
C ASP A 83 6.45 -5.95 0.66
N PRO A 84 6.32 -4.88 1.46
CA PRO A 84 5.50 -3.73 1.11
C PRO A 84 5.91 -3.08 -0.22
N GLY A 85 7.19 -3.13 -0.58
CA GLY A 85 7.69 -2.65 -1.85
C GLY A 85 7.12 -3.43 -3.04
N VAL A 86 7.01 -4.75 -2.93
CA VAL A 86 6.37 -5.59 -3.95
C VAL A 86 4.86 -5.32 -3.98
N GLN A 87 4.20 -5.30 -2.82
CA GLN A 87 2.75 -5.10 -2.79
C GLN A 87 2.31 -3.72 -3.32
N CYS A 88 2.99 -2.63 -2.93
CA CYS A 88 2.66 -1.29 -3.43
C CYS A 88 2.78 -1.21 -4.96
N ARG A 89 3.81 -1.85 -5.54
CA ARG A 89 4.00 -1.89 -7.00
C ARG A 89 2.92 -2.71 -7.69
N THR A 90 2.52 -3.83 -7.10
CA THR A 90 1.40 -4.65 -7.60
C THR A 90 0.07 -3.89 -7.55
N THR A 91 -0.21 -3.20 -6.44
CA THR A 91 -1.39 -2.33 -6.32
C THR A 91 -1.35 -1.22 -7.37
N ALA A 92 -0.23 -0.49 -7.51
CA ALA A 92 -0.07 0.54 -8.52
C ALA A 92 -0.27 -0.01 -9.95
N ALA A 93 0.27 -1.19 -10.27
CA ALA A 93 0.08 -1.83 -11.57
C ALA A 93 -1.40 -2.14 -11.84
N ARG A 94 -2.10 -2.75 -10.88
CA ARG A 94 -3.53 -3.07 -10.98
C ARG A 94 -4.36 -1.79 -11.18
N THR A 95 -4.09 -0.78 -10.37
CA THR A 95 -4.78 0.50 -10.41
C THR A 95 -4.57 1.25 -11.73
N LEU A 96 -3.33 1.26 -12.26
CA LEU A 96 -3.01 1.84 -13.58
C LEU A 96 -3.77 1.15 -14.71
N TRP A 97 -3.97 -0.16 -14.62
CA TRP A 97 -4.75 -0.90 -15.60
C TRP A 97 -6.21 -0.43 -15.64
N PHE A 98 -6.86 -0.36 -14.48
CA PHE A 98 -8.25 0.09 -14.37
C PHE A 98 -8.45 1.56 -14.78
N LEU A 99 -7.42 2.40 -14.63
CA LEU A 99 -7.43 3.79 -15.11
C LEU A 99 -7.20 3.92 -16.63
N GLY A 100 -6.99 2.81 -17.35
CA GLY A 100 -6.78 2.83 -18.80
C GLY A 100 -5.35 3.11 -19.24
N TYR A 101 -4.36 2.88 -18.37
CA TYR A 101 -2.93 3.04 -18.68
C TYR A 101 -2.19 1.68 -18.74
N PRO A 102 -2.50 0.79 -19.71
CA PRO A 102 -1.99 -0.58 -19.73
C PRO A 102 -0.46 -0.67 -19.86
N GLU A 103 0.17 0.25 -20.58
CA GLU A 103 1.63 0.30 -20.74
C GLU A 103 2.33 0.65 -19.41
N ARG A 104 1.80 1.62 -18.67
CA ARG A 104 2.30 1.99 -17.33
C ARG A 104 2.06 0.86 -16.33
N ALA A 105 0.91 0.19 -16.42
CA ALA A 105 0.60 -0.97 -15.59
C ALA A 105 1.62 -2.10 -15.81
N LEU A 106 1.92 -2.43 -17.07
CA LEU A 106 2.90 -3.46 -17.42
C LEU A 106 4.29 -3.13 -16.87
N LYS A 107 4.77 -1.91 -17.09
CA LYS A 107 6.08 -1.46 -16.58
C LYS A 107 6.14 -1.61 -15.06
N ARG A 108 5.10 -1.18 -14.34
CA ARG A 108 5.05 -1.28 -12.88
C ARG A 108 5.00 -2.73 -12.38
N GLY A 109 4.29 -3.60 -13.10
CA GLY A 109 4.28 -5.05 -12.81
C GLY A 109 5.67 -5.69 -12.96
N GLN A 110 6.41 -5.30 -14.00
CA GLN A 110 7.79 -5.76 -14.22
C GLN A 110 8.74 -5.28 -13.11
N GLU A 111 8.60 -4.02 -12.66
CA GLU A 111 9.37 -3.49 -11.52
C GLU A 111 9.07 -4.25 -10.21
N SER A 112 7.82 -4.70 -10.01
CA SER A 112 7.43 -5.54 -8.87
C SER A 112 8.14 -6.90 -8.92
N LEU A 113 8.10 -7.57 -10.08
CA LEU A 113 8.74 -8.87 -10.28
C LEU A 113 10.25 -8.81 -10.12
N ALA A 114 10.90 -7.75 -10.61
CA ALA A 114 12.35 -7.58 -10.48
C ALA A 114 12.84 -7.42 -9.03
N ARG A 115 11.94 -7.10 -8.08
CA ARG A 115 12.25 -7.03 -6.64
C ARG A 115 11.79 -8.24 -5.84
N ALA A 116 10.98 -9.12 -6.44
CA ALA A 116 10.47 -10.30 -5.78
C ALA A 116 11.46 -11.49 -5.80
N GLY A 117 12.64 -11.33 -6.42
CA GLY A 117 13.74 -12.30 -6.45
C GLY A 117 15.02 -11.72 -5.85
#